data_AF-A0A1J3DBD9-F1
#
_entry.id   AF-A0A1J3DBD9-F1
#
_cell.length_a   1.000
_cell.length_b   1.000
_cell.length_c   1.000
_cell.angle_alpha   90.00
_cell.angle_beta   90.00
_cell.angle_gamma   90.00
#
_symmetry.space_group_name_H-M   'P 1'
#
loop_
_entity.id
_entity.type
_entity.pdbx_description
1 polymer ?
#
loop_
_entity_poly.entity_id
_entity_poly.type
_entity_poly.pdbx_seq_one_letter_code
_entity_poly.pdbx_strand_id
1 'polypeptide(L)'
;PTHSSSLPHPKDASFLRRSTMACLTPGVLSNLLNIAAGNVASSPPLLSSHRSPLLQVIEIVPYLSDDQWRSEGFFVKVSDSLHAAYVAVFAGDDADLIRSDEIQLGQFVYIHGGLHVEKGCPVPV
;
A
#
# COMPACT_ATOMS: atom_id res chain seq x y z
N PRO A 1 55.78 -23.22 19.94
CA PRO A 1 55.52 -22.01 20.77
C PRO A 1 55.47 -20.77 19.85
N THR A 2 54.38 -20.02 19.69
CA THR A 2 53.17 -19.83 20.48
C THR A 2 52.09 -19.28 19.53
N HIS A 3 50.87 -19.78 19.66
CA HIS A 3 49.67 -19.28 19.02
C HIS A 3 49.40 -17.82 19.40
N SER A 4 49.09 -16.96 18.42
CA SER A 4 48.48 -15.65 18.66
C SER A 4 47.21 -15.55 17.81
N SER A 5 46.09 -15.96 18.39
CA SER A 5 44.75 -15.75 17.86
C SER A 5 44.36 -14.28 18.00
N SER A 6 44.38 -13.53 16.91
CA SER A 6 43.82 -12.18 16.88
C SER A 6 42.29 -12.27 16.87
N LEU A 7 41.67 -11.94 18.00
CA LEU A 7 40.23 -11.63 18.09
C LEU A 7 39.92 -10.45 17.13
N PRO A 8 38.80 -10.48 16.39
CA PRO A 8 38.45 -9.38 15.52
C PRO A 8 38.14 -8.10 16.32
N HIS A 9 38.62 -6.97 15.80
CA HIS A 9 38.42 -5.62 16.35
C HIS A 9 36.93 -5.19 16.31
N PRO A 10 36.46 -4.33 17.23
CA PRO A 10 35.04 -4.02 17.43
C PRO A 10 34.42 -3.10 16.36
N LYS A 11 34.99 -3.02 15.15
CA LYS A 11 34.49 -2.18 14.06
C LYS A 11 33.50 -2.88 13.13
N ASP A 12 33.35 -4.20 13.26
CA ASP A 12 32.41 -4.99 12.43
C ASP A 12 31.02 -5.15 13.06
N ALA A 13 30.70 -4.38 14.12
CA ALA A 13 29.43 -4.45 14.83
C ALA A 13 28.31 -3.55 14.25
N SER A 14 28.38 -3.17 12.97
CA SER A 14 27.35 -2.32 12.33
C SER A 14 26.87 -2.87 10.99
N PHE A 15 26.58 -4.16 10.92
CA PHE A 15 25.74 -4.74 9.87
C PHE A 15 24.58 -5.55 10.43
N LEU A 16 24.08 -5.18 11.62
CA LEU A 16 22.66 -5.39 11.88
C LEU A 16 21.91 -4.35 11.03
N ARG A 17 21.69 -4.67 9.74
CA ARG A 17 20.55 -4.12 9.02
C ARG A 17 19.36 -4.45 9.91
N ARG A 18 18.91 -3.49 10.71
CA ARG A 18 17.57 -3.54 11.27
C ARG A 18 16.68 -3.65 10.04
N SER A 19 16.17 -4.85 9.78
CA SER A 19 15.03 -5.01 8.90
C SER A 19 13.91 -4.23 9.57
N THR A 20 13.80 -2.94 9.25
CA THR A 20 12.64 -2.15 9.63
C THR A 20 11.49 -2.78 8.89
N MET A 21 10.69 -3.56 9.61
CA MET A 21 9.42 -4.05 9.08
C MET A 21 8.59 -2.84 8.68
N ALA A 22 8.03 -2.88 7.48
CA ALA A 22 7.03 -1.92 7.09
C ALA A 22 5.86 -2.02 8.09
N CYS A 23 5.43 -0.89 8.66
CA CYS A 23 4.31 -0.86 9.57
C CYS A 23 3.15 -0.08 8.95
N LEU A 24 1.96 -0.68 9.01
CA LEU A 24 0.74 0.04 8.68
C LEU A 24 0.48 1.08 9.76
N THR A 25 -0.10 2.21 9.35
CA THR A 25 -0.50 3.28 10.25
C THR A 25 -2.04 3.29 10.34
N PRO A 26 -2.63 2.80 11.44
CA PRO A 26 -4.07 2.81 11.64
C PRO A 26 -4.70 4.19 11.42
N GLY A 27 -5.81 4.24 10.67
CA GLY A 27 -6.56 5.47 10.41
C GLY A 27 -6.09 6.28 9.19
N VAL A 28 -5.00 5.88 8.52
CA VAL A 28 -4.55 6.54 7.28
C VAL A 28 -5.58 6.40 6.16
N LEU A 29 -6.28 5.27 6.07
CA LEU A 29 -7.28 5.08 5.01
C LEU A 29 -8.47 6.03 5.17
N SER A 30 -8.95 6.24 6.40
CA SER A 30 -10.00 7.22 6.69
C SER A 30 -9.55 8.64 6.36
N ASN A 31 -8.29 8.99 6.66
CA ASN A 31 -7.73 10.28 6.31
C ASN A 31 -7.67 10.49 4.79
N LEU A 32 -7.24 9.47 4.05
CA LEU A 32 -7.22 9.51 2.58
C LEU A 32 -8.62 9.72 1.99
N LEU A 33 -9.61 8.97 2.46
CA LEU A 33 -11.00 9.10 2.01
C LEU A 33 -11.59 10.48 2.32
N ASN A 34 -11.32 11.03 3.50
CA ASN A 34 -11.77 12.36 3.86
C ASN A 34 -11.17 13.46 2.98
N ILE A 35 -9.90 13.33 2.60
CA ILE A 35 -9.23 14.26 1.67
C ILE A 35 -9.81 14.12 0.27
N ALA A 36 -9.97 12.88 -0.21
CA ALA A 36 -10.56 12.60 -1.52
C ALA A 36 -12.00 13.13 -1.63
N ALA A 37 -12.77 13.10 -0.55
CA ALA A 37 -14.11 13.66 -0.47
C ALA A 37 -14.15 15.20 -0.36
N GLY A 38 -13.00 15.86 -0.19
CA GLY A 38 -12.93 17.31 0.02
C GLY A 38 -13.39 17.77 1.41
N ASN A 39 -13.49 16.86 2.39
CA ASN A 39 -13.93 17.16 3.75
C ASN A 39 -12.84 17.85 4.60
N VAL A 40 -11.59 17.88 4.13
CA VAL A 40 -10.45 18.44 4.85
C VAL A 40 -9.67 19.37 3.93
N ALA A 41 -9.42 20.61 4.40
CA ALA A 41 -8.74 21.66 3.63
C ALA A 41 -7.20 21.51 3.59
N SER A 42 -6.62 20.70 4.46
CA SER A 42 -5.18 20.44 4.53
C SER A 42 -4.88 18.96 4.80
N SER A 43 -3.89 18.42 4.10
CA SER A 43 -3.41 17.06 4.36
C SER A 43 -2.83 17.00 5.79
N PRO A 44 -3.29 16.07 6.64
CA PRO A 44 -2.69 15.86 7.95
C PRO A 44 -1.20 15.51 7.80
N PRO A 45 -0.35 15.74 8.83
CA PRO A 45 1.11 15.56 8.74
C PRO A 45 1.56 14.18 8.24
N LEU A 46 0.71 13.16 8.45
CA LEU A 46 0.89 11.78 8.00
C LEU A 46 0.95 11.63 6.47
N LEU A 47 0.40 12.59 5.74
CA LEU A 47 0.31 12.65 4.28
C LEU A 47 1.15 13.80 3.72
N SER A 48 2.16 14.26 4.46
CA SER A 48 3.14 15.21 3.95
C SER A 48 3.84 14.62 2.73
N SER A 49 4.27 15.49 1.80
CA SER A 49 4.86 15.15 0.50
C SER A 49 6.06 14.18 0.54
N HIS A 50 6.61 13.87 1.72
CA HIS A 50 7.71 12.92 1.92
C HIS A 50 7.28 11.55 2.45
N ARG A 51 5.98 11.34 2.76
CA ARG A 51 5.44 10.10 3.33
C ARG A 51 4.21 9.67 2.55
N SER A 52 4.40 8.87 1.50
CA SER A 52 3.29 8.19 0.83
C SER A 52 2.59 7.24 1.83
N PRO A 53 1.25 7.18 1.84
CA PRO A 53 0.49 6.18 2.60
C PRO A 53 0.95 4.77 2.26
N LEU A 54 1.18 3.95 3.28
CA LEU A 54 1.42 2.52 3.12
C LEU A 54 0.16 1.74 3.48
N LEU A 55 -0.33 0.92 2.57
CA LEU A 55 -1.47 0.04 2.77
C LEU A 55 -1.10 -1.40 2.41
N GLN A 56 -1.83 -2.37 2.95
CA GLN A 56 -1.66 -3.78 2.60
C GLN A 56 -2.76 -4.22 1.65
N VAL A 57 -2.39 -4.92 0.58
CA VAL A 57 -3.33 -5.62 -0.30
C VAL A 57 -3.86 -6.85 0.44
N ILE A 58 -5.17 -6.93 0.62
CA ILE A 58 -5.81 -8.04 1.35
C ILE A 58 -6.81 -8.81 0.50
N GLU A 59 -7.17 -8.29 -0.68
CA GLU A 59 -8.05 -8.96 -1.64
C GLU A 59 -7.81 -8.41 -3.05
N ILE A 60 -7.88 -9.26 -4.06
CA ILE A 60 -7.79 -8.87 -5.47
C ILE A 60 -8.93 -9.58 -6.20
N VAL A 61 -9.79 -8.80 -6.86
CA VAL A 61 -10.93 -9.29 -7.62
C VAL A 61 -10.81 -8.77 -9.06
N PRO A 62 -10.83 -9.63 -10.09
CA PRO A 62 -10.81 -9.17 -11.47
C PRO A 62 -12.07 -8.37 -11.80
N TYR A 63 -11.92 -7.25 -12.49
CA TYR A 63 -13.01 -6.56 -13.15
C TYR A 63 -13.21 -7.17 -14.54
N LEU A 64 -14.23 -8.03 -14.65
CA LEU A 64 -14.58 -8.73 -15.88
C LEU A 64 -15.54 -7.86 -16.71
N SER A 65 -15.18 -7.61 -17.96
CA SER A 65 -16.13 -7.11 -18.96
C SER A 65 -16.78 -8.27 -19.70
N ASP A 66 -17.53 -7.98 -20.77
CA ASP A 66 -18.28 -8.97 -21.55
C ASP A 66 -17.39 -10.11 -22.10
N ASP A 67 -16.09 -9.87 -22.28
CA ASP A 67 -15.09 -10.91 -22.56
C ASP A 67 -14.53 -11.49 -21.25
N GLN A 68 -15.21 -12.49 -20.70
CA GLN A 68 -14.91 -13.15 -19.41
C GLN A 68 -13.48 -13.73 -19.30
N TRP A 69 -12.74 -13.79 -20.41
CA TRP A 69 -11.38 -14.32 -20.48
C TRP A 69 -10.29 -13.25 -20.28
N ARG A 70 -10.65 -11.96 -20.30
CA ARG A 70 -9.71 -10.85 -20.09
C ARG A 70 -10.26 -9.88 -19.05
N SER A 71 -9.58 -9.80 -17.91
CA SER A 71 -9.84 -8.75 -16.92
C SER A 71 -9.47 -7.39 -17.51
N GLU A 72 -10.40 -6.44 -17.57
CA GLU A 72 -10.12 -5.06 -18.02
C GLU A 72 -9.36 -4.27 -16.93
N GLY A 73 -9.60 -4.61 -15.66
CA GLY A 73 -8.91 -4.04 -14.51
C GLY A 73 -9.09 -4.92 -13.29
N PHE A 74 -8.88 -4.39 -12.09
CA PHE A 74 -9.08 -5.12 -10.84
C PHE A 74 -9.75 -4.22 -9.80
N PHE A 75 -10.58 -4.81 -8.94
CA PHE A 75 -10.90 -4.24 -7.64
C PHE A 75 -9.93 -4.80 -6.61
N VAL A 76 -9.12 -3.93 -6.02
CA VAL A 76 -8.14 -4.32 -4.99
C VAL A 76 -8.63 -3.82 -3.65
N LYS A 77 -8.75 -4.71 -2.67
CA LYS A 77 -9.03 -4.30 -1.30
C LYS A 77 -7.72 -4.04 -0.58
N VAL A 78 -7.61 -2.83 -0.03
CA VAL A 78 -6.44 -2.37 0.70
C VAL A 78 -6.80 -2.07 2.15
N SER A 79 -5.87 -2.28 3.07
CA SER A 79 -6.06 -2.06 4.51
C SER A 79 -4.93 -1.26 5.14
N ASP A 80 -5.29 -0.40 6.10
CA ASP A 80 -4.36 0.30 6.99
C ASP A 80 -4.21 -0.38 8.37
N SER A 81 -4.62 -1.65 8.47
CA SER A 81 -4.78 -2.49 9.69
C SER A 81 -5.99 -2.20 10.58
N LEU A 82 -6.67 -1.07 10.42
CA LEU A 82 -7.88 -0.74 11.17
C LEU A 82 -9.13 -0.74 10.27
N HIS A 83 -8.99 -0.21 9.07
CA HIS A 83 -10.02 -0.11 8.05
C HIS A 83 -9.56 -0.82 6.77
N ALA A 84 -10.53 -1.12 5.92
CA ALA A 84 -10.29 -1.62 4.57
C ALA A 84 -11.28 -0.99 3.59
N ALA A 85 -10.84 -0.80 2.35
CA ALA A 85 -11.66 -0.30 1.27
C ALA A 85 -11.25 -0.94 -0.05
N TYR A 86 -12.20 -1.06 -0.98
CA TYR A 86 -11.88 -1.40 -2.36
C TYR A 86 -11.45 -0.14 -3.11
N VAL A 87 -10.43 -0.31 -3.94
CA VAL A 87 -9.99 0.67 -4.94
C VAL A 87 -10.07 0.02 -6.31
N ALA A 88 -10.52 0.79 -7.29
CA ALA A 88 -10.51 0.36 -8.68
C ALA A 88 -9.12 0.64 -9.28
N VAL A 89 -8.51 -0.40 -9.82
CA VAL A 89 -7.28 -0.35 -10.60
C VAL A 89 -7.69 -0.56 -12.06
N PHE A 90 -7.89 0.56 -12.76
CA PHE A 90 -8.29 0.55 -14.17
C PHE A 90 -7.12 0.19 -15.10
N ALA A 91 -7.43 -0.13 -16.36
CA ALA A 91 -6.46 -0.55 -17.36
C ALA A 91 -5.26 0.43 -17.48
N GLY A 92 -4.05 -0.12 -17.56
CA GLY A 92 -2.79 0.62 -17.62
C GLY A 92 -1.69 -0.08 -16.81
N ASP A 93 -0.58 0.63 -16.57
CA ASP A 93 0.63 0.10 -15.93
C ASP A 93 0.35 -0.58 -14.58
N ASP A 94 -0.52 0.00 -13.73
CA ASP A 94 -0.84 -0.56 -12.41
C ASP A 94 -1.60 -1.90 -12.47
N ALA A 95 -2.47 -2.07 -13.47
CA ALA A 95 -3.17 -3.34 -13.69
C ALA A 95 -2.20 -4.40 -14.22
N ASP A 96 -1.20 -4.01 -15.00
CA ASP A 96 -0.17 -4.91 -15.49
C ASP A 96 0.75 -5.41 -14.37
N LEU A 97 1.01 -4.60 -13.34
CA LEU A 97 1.72 -5.05 -12.13
C LEU A 97 0.97 -6.19 -11.40
N ILE A 98 -0.36 -6.17 -11.39
CA ILE A 98 -1.16 -7.27 -10.84
C ILE A 98 -1.08 -8.49 -11.77
N ARG A 99 -1.18 -8.30 -13.09
CA ARG A 99 -1.10 -9.40 -14.08
C ARG A 99 0.28 -10.06 -14.12
N SER A 100 1.34 -9.31 -13.85
CA SER A 100 2.72 -9.79 -13.81
C SER A 100 3.14 -10.33 -12.43
N ASP A 101 2.21 -10.42 -11.48
CA ASP A 101 2.47 -10.91 -10.11
C ASP A 101 3.43 -10.02 -9.30
N GLU A 102 3.60 -8.75 -9.68
CA GLU A 102 4.40 -7.77 -8.93
C GLU A 102 3.61 -7.12 -7.78
N ILE A 103 2.27 -7.10 -7.88
CA ILE A 103 1.35 -6.77 -6.78
C ILE A 103 0.57 -8.03 -6.40
N GLN A 104 0.81 -8.54 -5.19
CA GLN A 104 0.22 -9.77 -4.68
C GLN A 104 -0.60 -9.57 -3.40
N LEU A 105 -1.39 -10.59 -3.03
CA LEU A 105 -2.05 -10.66 -1.73
C LEU A 105 -1.02 -10.62 -0.60
N GLY A 106 -1.30 -9.80 0.42
CA GLY A 106 -0.44 -9.60 1.59
C GLY A 106 0.67 -8.57 1.38
N GLN A 107 0.90 -8.10 0.16
CA GLN A 107 1.94 -7.12 -0.15
C GLN A 107 1.57 -5.72 0.34
N PHE A 108 2.59 -4.93 0.69
CA PHE A 108 2.42 -3.53 1.00
C PHE A 108 2.61 -2.67 -0.26
N VAL A 109 1.71 -1.71 -0.44
CA VAL A 109 1.70 -0.77 -1.56
C VAL A 109 1.70 0.67 -1.07
N TYR A 110 2.36 1.55 -1.81
CA TYR A 110 2.27 2.99 -1.59
C TYR A 110 1.21 3.59 -2.49
N ILE A 111 0.40 4.48 -1.94
CA ILE A 111 -0.54 5.26 -2.75
C ILE A 111 0.14 6.55 -3.21
N HIS A 112 0.26 6.72 -4.52
CA HIS A 112 0.79 7.92 -5.16
C HIS A 112 -0.33 8.66 -5.90
N GLY A 113 -0.26 9.99 -5.98
CA GLY A 113 -1.25 10.80 -6.71
C GLY A 113 -2.62 10.98 -6.03
N GLY A 114 -2.86 10.35 -4.88
CA GLY A 114 -4.09 10.48 -4.09
C GLY A 114 -5.12 9.39 -4.39
N LEU A 115 -6.33 9.56 -3.86
CA LEU A 115 -7.47 8.67 -4.11
C LEU A 115 -8.59 9.48 -4.77
N HIS A 116 -9.19 8.92 -5.82
CA HIS A 116 -10.41 9.48 -6.40
C HIS A 116 -11.62 8.75 -5.82
N VAL A 117 -12.57 9.50 -5.27
CA VAL A 117 -13.84 8.96 -4.77
C VAL A 117 -14.94 9.43 -5.72
N GLU A 118 -15.55 8.49 -6.42
CA GLU A 118 -16.78 8.79 -7.16
C GLU A 118 -17.94 8.98 -6.18
N LYS A 119 -18.78 9.99 -6.42
CA LYS A 119 -19.96 10.25 -5.59
C LYS A 119 -20.98 9.14 -5.77
N GLY A 120 -21.03 8.21 -4.83
CA GLY A 120 -22.16 7.30 -4.65
C GLY A 120 -23.36 8.01 -4.02
N CYS A 121 -24.56 7.57 -4.35
CA CYS A 121 -25.78 7.98 -3.67
C CYS A 121 -26.05 6.96 -2.56
N PRO A 122 -25.76 7.25 -1.27
CA PRO A 122 -26.09 6.32 -0.20
C PRO A 122 -27.60 6.11 -0.17
N VAL A 123 -28.03 4.85 -0.15
CA VAL A 123 -29.44 4.52 0.09
C VAL A 123 -29.66 4.59 1.61
N PRO A 124 -30.73 5.25 2.09
CA PRO A 124 -31.05 5.28 3.52
C PRO A 124 -31.21 3.85 4.06
N VAL A 125 -30.66 3.61 5.26
CA VAL A 125 -30.88 2.41 6.07
C VAL A 125 -32.11 2.57 6.95
#